data_AF-A0A4D4L682-F1
#
_entry.id   AF-A0A4D4L682-F1
#
_cell.length_a   1.000
_cell.length_b   1.000
_cell.length_c   1.000
_cell.angle_alpha   90.00
_cell.angle_beta   90.00
_cell.angle_gamma   90.00
#
_symmetry.space_group_name_H-M   'P 1'
#
loop_
_entity.id
_entity.type
_entity.pdbx_description
1 polymer ?
#
loop_
_entity_poly.entity_id
_entity_poly.type
_entity_poly.pdbx_seq_one_letter_code
_entity_poly.pdbx_strand_id
1 'polypeptide(L)'
;MIMQPEMRLDRPVRAYERWLTRIPWVYGTAVLGRDNWPSDDRSYEIATLRNYRSLMPLAHDARKPMFDLRAADGALGSTQKYVQTCYQEFRQLAEAIVKRLDASKPAR
;
A
#
# COMPACT_ATOMS: atom_id res chain seq x y z
N MET A 1 -0.11 25.68 -8.11
CA MET A 1 -0.63 24.29 -8.18
C MET A 1 0.55 23.36 -8.42
N ILE A 2 1.02 22.63 -7.41
CA ILE A 2 2.08 21.62 -7.61
C ILE A 2 1.39 20.36 -8.15
N MET A 3 1.36 20.20 -9.48
CA MET A 3 0.97 18.94 -10.08
C MET A 3 2.06 17.92 -9.78
N GLN A 4 1.83 17.05 -8.81
CA GLN A 4 2.67 15.86 -8.67
C GLN A 4 2.19 14.81 -9.68
N PRO A 5 3.11 14.17 -10.43
CA PRO A 5 2.74 13.11 -11.37
C PRO A 5 1.96 11.99 -10.67
N GLU A 6 1.07 11.36 -11.42
CA GLU A 6 0.33 10.18 -10.96
C GLU A 6 1.32 9.08 -10.58
N MET A 7 1.25 8.59 -9.33
CA MET A 7 2.24 7.66 -8.81
C MET A 7 1.98 6.26 -9.37
N ARG A 8 2.85 5.85 -10.28
CA ARG A 8 2.92 4.50 -10.81
C ARG A 8 3.83 3.67 -9.91
N LEU A 9 3.33 2.57 -9.32
CA LEU A 9 4.16 1.70 -8.47
C LEU A 9 5.36 1.11 -9.24
N ASP A 10 5.25 0.96 -10.56
CA ASP A 10 6.32 0.52 -11.44
C ASP A 10 7.36 1.62 -11.76
N ARG A 11 7.07 2.89 -11.44
CA ARG A 11 7.98 4.03 -11.59
C ARG A 11 7.81 4.99 -10.41
N PRO A 12 8.24 4.60 -9.20
CA PRO A 12 8.22 5.48 -8.05
C PRO A 12 9.12 6.70 -8.33
N VAL A 13 8.69 7.89 -7.90
CA VAL A 13 9.55 9.07 -7.96
C VAL A 13 10.80 8.78 -7.12
N ARG A 14 12.00 9.15 -7.59
CA ARG A 14 13.31 8.86 -6.96
C ARG A 14 13.39 9.13 -5.44
N ALA A 15 12.55 10.00 -4.90
CA ALA A 15 12.45 10.24 -3.47
C ALA A 15 11.82 9.04 -2.72
N TYR A 16 10.74 8.45 -3.23
CA TYR A 16 10.09 7.28 -2.63
C TYR A 16 10.95 6.02 -2.76
N GLU A 17 11.63 5.85 -3.89
CA GLU A 17 12.52 4.71 -4.12
C GLU A 17 13.61 4.61 -3.05
N ARG A 18 14.22 5.75 -2.67
CA ARG A 18 15.22 5.81 -1.59
C ARG A 18 14.68 5.33 -0.24
N TRP A 19 13.43 5.63 0.08
CA TRP A 19 12.80 5.15 1.30
C TRP A 19 12.46 3.66 1.19
N LEU A 20 11.86 3.25 0.06
CA LEU A 20 11.49 1.87 -0.19
C LEU A 20 12.69 0.92 -0.13
N THR A 21 13.87 1.30 -0.63
CA THR A 21 15.09 0.49 -0.53
C THR A 21 15.71 0.46 0.86
N ARG A 22 15.39 1.45 1.71
CA ARG A 22 15.94 1.55 3.08
C ARG A 22 15.09 0.85 4.13
N ILE A 23 13.77 0.75 3.92
CA ILE A 23 12.83 0.14 4.88
C ILE A 23 13.27 -1.25 5.36
N PRO A 24 13.64 -2.21 4.49
CA PRO A 24 13.96 -3.57 4.95
C PRO A 24 15.13 -3.61 5.93
N TRP A 25 16.20 -2.87 5.62
CA TRP A 25 17.37 -2.76 6.50
C TRP A 25 17.03 -2.13 7.86
N VAL A 26 16.27 -1.02 7.86
CA VAL A 26 15.86 -0.36 9.11
C VAL A 26 14.97 -1.27 9.94
N TYR A 27 14.05 -2.01 9.30
CA TYR A 27 13.18 -2.95 10.00
C TYR A 27 14.01 -4.07 10.66
N GLY A 28 14.92 -4.69 9.92
CA GLY A 28 15.76 -5.76 10.46
C GLY A 28 16.69 -5.33 11.59
N THR A 29 17.30 -4.15 11.48
CA THR A 29 18.22 -3.64 12.51
C THR A 29 17.47 -3.08 13.72
N ALA A 30 16.49 -2.21 13.51
CA ALA A 30 15.85 -1.46 14.60
C ALA A 30 14.63 -2.17 15.22
N VAL A 31 13.95 -3.05 14.48
CA VAL A 31 12.76 -3.78 14.98
C VAL A 31 13.11 -5.21 15.36
N LEU A 32 13.89 -5.92 14.52
CA LEU A 32 14.28 -7.30 14.81
C LEU A 32 15.60 -7.42 15.61
N GLY A 33 16.34 -6.33 15.78
CA GLY A 33 17.61 -6.32 16.52
C GLY A 33 18.73 -7.11 15.86
N ARG A 34 18.72 -7.25 14.52
CA ARG A 34 19.73 -7.99 13.76
C ARG A 34 20.69 -7.02 13.07
N ASP A 35 21.92 -6.94 13.58
CA ASP A 35 22.91 -5.94 13.14
C ASP A 35 23.31 -6.05 11.66
N ASN A 36 23.25 -7.26 11.08
CA ASN A 36 23.67 -7.50 9.69
C ASN A 36 22.49 -7.96 8.80
N TRP A 37 21.37 -7.25 8.87
CA TRP A 37 20.20 -7.53 8.03
C TRP A 37 20.42 -7.11 6.56
N PRO A 38 20.15 -7.97 5.56
CA PRO A 38 20.27 -7.59 4.15
C PRO A 38 19.26 -6.51 3.76
N SER A 39 19.69 -5.49 3.03
CA SER A 39 18.82 -4.37 2.62
C SER A 39 17.77 -4.75 1.56
N ASP A 40 17.99 -5.87 0.87
CA ASP A 40 17.10 -6.46 -0.12
C ASP A 40 16.19 -7.57 0.46
N ASP A 41 16.37 -7.97 1.73
CA ASP A 41 15.51 -8.98 2.36
C ASP A 41 14.13 -8.39 2.69
N ARG A 42 13.18 -8.69 1.81
CA ARG A 42 11.78 -8.26 1.84
C ARG A 42 10.86 -9.23 2.60
N SER A 43 11.39 -10.22 3.31
CA SER A 43 10.59 -11.29 3.93
C SER A 43 9.51 -10.77 4.89
N TYR A 44 9.74 -9.62 5.51
CA TYR A 44 8.80 -8.97 6.42
C TYR A 44 7.87 -7.96 5.76
N GLU A 45 8.10 -7.56 4.50
CA GLU A 45 7.21 -6.64 3.78
C GLU A 45 5.87 -7.33 3.50
N ILE A 46 4.75 -6.77 3.97
CA ILE A 46 3.42 -7.34 3.73
C ILE A 46 2.88 -6.89 2.37
N ALA A 47 2.95 -5.58 2.08
CA ALA A 47 2.54 -4.99 0.81
C ALA A 47 3.14 -3.58 0.64
N THR A 48 3.20 -3.13 -0.62
CA THR A 48 3.44 -1.73 -0.99
C THR A 48 2.21 -1.20 -1.71
N LEU A 49 1.59 -0.13 -1.20
CA LEU A 49 0.34 0.43 -1.72
C LEU A 49 0.55 1.73 -2.49
N ARG A 50 -0.30 1.97 -3.50
CA ARG A 50 -0.37 3.29 -4.16
C ARG A 50 -0.84 4.37 -3.19
N ASN A 51 -0.42 5.59 -3.47
CA ASN A 51 -0.98 6.76 -2.83
C ASN A 51 -2.28 7.17 -3.54
N TYR A 52 -3.43 6.77 -2.99
CA TYR A 52 -4.78 7.04 -3.50
C TYR A 52 -5.29 8.47 -3.23
N ARG A 53 -4.41 9.48 -3.31
CA ARG A 53 -4.71 10.87 -2.95
C ARG A 53 -5.91 11.50 -3.70
N SER A 54 -6.23 11.02 -4.90
CA SER A 54 -7.39 11.51 -5.68
C SER A 54 -8.72 10.92 -5.19
N LEU A 55 -8.69 9.75 -4.54
CA LEU A 55 -9.87 9.12 -3.95
C LEU A 55 -10.13 9.63 -2.52
N MET A 56 -9.09 10.04 -1.81
CA MET A 56 -9.19 10.44 -0.40
C MET A 56 -10.21 11.57 -0.15
N PRO A 57 -10.25 12.67 -0.92
CA PRO A 57 -11.25 13.72 -0.73
C PRO A 57 -12.69 13.22 -0.94
N LEU A 58 -12.91 12.43 -2.01
CA LEU A 58 -14.21 11.85 -2.31
C LEU A 58 -14.68 10.90 -1.21
N ALA A 59 -13.76 10.10 -0.67
CA ALA A 59 -14.01 9.20 0.45
C ALA A 59 -14.38 9.95 1.73
N HIS A 60 -13.72 11.07 2.01
CA HIS A 60 -14.06 11.94 3.13
C HIS A 60 -15.45 12.57 2.96
N ASP A 61 -15.74 13.16 1.80
CA ASP A 61 -17.03 13.80 1.52
C ASP A 61 -18.19 12.79 1.59
N ALA A 62 -18.01 11.61 1.00
CA ALA A 62 -19.00 10.53 1.01
C ALA A 62 -19.04 9.74 2.35
N ARG A 63 -18.09 9.98 3.26
CA ARG A 63 -17.92 9.29 4.55
C ARG A 63 -17.90 7.76 4.43
N LYS A 64 -17.09 7.25 3.50
CA LYS A 64 -16.93 5.80 3.27
C LYS A 64 -15.53 5.47 2.75
N PRO A 65 -15.12 4.19 2.77
CA PRO A 65 -13.82 3.79 2.26
C PRO A 65 -13.61 4.16 0.78
N MET A 66 -12.37 4.45 0.39
CA MET A 66 -12.02 4.78 -1.00
C MET A 66 -12.44 3.69 -2.00
N PHE A 67 -12.34 2.42 -1.60
CA PHE A 67 -12.72 1.29 -2.43
C PHE A 67 -14.24 1.05 -2.52
N ASP A 68 -15.06 1.81 -1.78
CA ASP A 68 -16.52 1.76 -1.83
C ASP A 68 -17.14 2.96 -2.56
N LEU A 69 -16.31 3.84 -3.13
CA LEU A 69 -16.74 4.96 -3.96
C LEU A 69 -17.49 4.48 -5.21
N ARG A 70 -18.56 5.18 -5.54
CA ARG A 70 -19.43 4.94 -6.70
C ARG A 70 -19.44 6.19 -7.56
N ALA A 71 -20.03 6.06 -8.76
CA ALA A 71 -20.28 7.18 -9.65
C ALA A 71 -21.02 8.36 -8.96
N ALA A 72 -21.95 8.04 -8.05
CA ALA A 72 -22.72 9.03 -7.29
C ALA A 72 -21.85 9.88 -6.32
N ASP A 73 -20.65 9.41 -5.98
CA ASP A 73 -19.70 10.11 -5.10
C ASP A 73 -18.63 10.87 -5.89
N GLY A 74 -18.81 11.05 -7.20
CA GLY A 74 -17.85 11.75 -8.08
C GLY A 74 -16.75 10.87 -8.66
N ALA A 75 -16.71 9.57 -8.35
CA ALA A 75 -15.79 8.63 -8.97
C ALA A 75 -16.27 8.20 -10.37
N LEU A 76 -16.02 9.04 -11.38
CA LEU A 76 -16.45 8.80 -12.75
C LEU A 76 -15.27 8.42 -13.67
N GLY A 77 -15.55 7.62 -14.70
CA GLY A 77 -14.57 7.26 -15.74
C GLY A 77 -13.33 6.54 -15.20
N SER A 78 -12.14 7.09 -15.46
CA SER A 78 -10.86 6.51 -15.00
C SER A 78 -10.75 6.43 -13.47
N THR A 79 -11.39 7.34 -12.74
CA THR A 79 -11.45 7.32 -11.27
C THR A 79 -12.16 6.06 -10.77
N GLN A 80 -13.21 5.59 -11.45
CA GLN A 80 -13.90 4.35 -11.07
C GLN A 80 -13.00 3.12 -11.26
N LYS A 81 -12.17 3.09 -12.30
CA LYS A 81 -11.14 2.05 -12.46
C LYS A 81 -10.13 2.11 -11.32
N TYR A 82 -9.78 3.31 -10.88
CA TYR A 82 -8.85 3.50 -9.77
C TYR A 82 -9.42 3.05 -8.42
N VAL A 83 -10.72 3.23 -8.18
CA VAL A 83 -11.46 2.64 -7.05
C VAL A 83 -11.35 1.11 -7.08
N GLN A 84 -11.53 0.49 -8.25
CA GLN A 84 -11.42 -0.97 -8.38
C GLN A 84 -9.99 -1.48 -8.11
N THR A 85 -8.97 -0.75 -8.56
CA THR A 85 -7.57 -1.04 -8.22
C THR A 85 -7.33 -0.91 -6.72
N CYS A 86 -7.87 0.13 -6.08
CA CYS A 86 -7.83 0.33 -4.63
C CYS A 86 -8.39 -0.89 -3.89
N TYR A 87 -9.58 -1.34 -4.29
CA TYR A 87 -10.18 -2.54 -3.72
C TYR A 87 -9.27 -3.77 -3.83
N GLN A 88 -8.71 -4.01 -5.02
CA GLN A 88 -7.85 -5.17 -5.25
C GLN A 88 -6.58 -5.16 -4.40
N GLU A 89 -5.91 -4.01 -4.28
CA GLU A 89 -4.69 -3.89 -3.48
C GLU A 89 -4.95 -4.05 -1.97
N PHE A 90 -6.03 -3.43 -1.46
CA PHE A 90 -6.41 -3.60 -0.04
C PHE A 90 -6.87 -5.04 0.26
N ARG A 91 -7.56 -5.68 -0.68
CA ARG A 91 -7.92 -7.09 -0.54
C ARG A 91 -6.69 -7.99 -0.50
N GLN A 92 -5.72 -7.79 -1.42
CA GLN A 92 -4.46 -8.55 -1.41
C GLN A 92 -3.68 -8.36 -0.12
N LEU A 93 -3.65 -7.12 0.42
CA LEU A 93 -3.07 -6.85 1.73
C LEU A 93 -3.77 -7.64 2.84
N ALA A 94 -5.10 -7.60 2.89
CA ALA A 94 -5.86 -8.33 3.90
C ALA A 94 -5.61 -9.85 3.82
N GLU A 95 -5.63 -10.42 2.62
CA GLU A 95 -5.34 -11.84 2.38
C GLU A 95 -3.90 -12.21 2.78
N ALA A 96 -2.92 -11.34 2.49
CA ALA A 96 -1.52 -11.54 2.91
C ALA A 96 -1.35 -11.53 4.42
N ILE A 97 -2.07 -10.65 5.14
CA ILE A 97 -2.08 -10.61 6.60
C ILE A 97 -2.65 -11.91 7.16
N VAL A 98 -3.83 -12.33 6.69
CA VAL A 98 -4.49 -13.57 7.14
C VAL A 98 -3.56 -14.77 6.94
N LYS A 99 -2.95 -14.89 5.74
CA LYS A 99 -2.01 -15.98 5.43
C LYS A 99 -0.83 -16.03 6.41
N ARG A 100 -0.28 -14.88 6.81
CA ARG A 100 0.82 -14.83 7.79
C ARG A 100 0.38 -15.19 9.20
N LEU A 101 -0.81 -14.74 9.61
CA LEU A 101 -1.37 -15.10 10.91
C LEU A 101 -1.62 -16.60 11.00
N ASP A 102 -2.16 -17.21 9.96
CA ASP A 102 -2.39 -18.65 9.92
C ASP A 102 -1.09 -19.45 9.93
N ALA A 103 -0.06 -18.99 9.22
CA ALA A 103 1.27 -19.61 9.27
C ALA A 103 1.95 -19.48 10.65
N SER A 104 1.59 -18.46 11.45
CA SER A 104 2.13 -18.25 12.80
C SER A 104 1.40 -19.03 13.89
N LYS A 105 0.23 -19.62 13.61
CA LYS A 105 -0.50 -20.41 14.60
C LYS A 105 0.30 -21.69 14.91
N PRO A 106 0.55 -22.00 16.19
CA PRO A 106 1.16 -23.28 16.55
C PRO A 106 0.25 -24.43 16.08
N ALA A 107 0.85 -25.52 15.60
CA ALA A 107 0.11 -26.74 15.26
C ALA A 107 -0.70 -27.19 16.48
N ARG A 108 -2.00 -27.40 16.25
CA ARG A 108 -2.97 -27.75 17.28
C ARG A 108 -2.88 -29.23 17.66
#